data_AF-A0A0D2GAN9-F1
#
_entry.id   AF-A0A0D2GAN9-F1
#
_cell.length_a   1.000
_cell.length_b   1.000
_cell.length_c   1.000
_cell.angle_alpha   90.00
_cell.angle_beta   90.00
_cell.angle_gamma   90.00
#
_symmetry.space_group_name_H-M   'P 1'
#
loop_
_entity.id
_entity.type
_entity.pdbx_description
1 polymer ?
#
loop_
_entity_poly.entity_id
_entity_poly.type
_entity_poly.pdbx_seq_one_letter_code
_entity_poly.pdbx_strand_id
1 'polypeptide(L)'
;MKPLICFVDDSGFELENFKKNAAWAFSKVDFIYAKTFEQAVSQVNNKVVIGFLLDIYGKIPSGKPPSGFDRKRYFSEAPQAFDPVELVRNNFPKDSEQVNGFLRGLYNQVQSWQVFFNRTAGDLGQSRAYGLANLEKASQKYPWAASLAYSRKALYLDGVKMSRAGAMMVLQKPQGLDDADIARKTRKAGPDLAHALYQAVNRRLIAKASPLGLRLALLGEEKYTILAQAVNRGINRLADPLQSRVNVKAADLARELEKAQDAPVLEPIERKILLALQTWLAQQDIAPD
;
A
#
# COMPACT_ATOMS: atom_id res chain seq x y z
N MET A 1 2.07 -22.78 -2.81
CA MET A 1 3.14 -21.75 -2.88
C MET A 1 2.61 -20.46 -2.29
N LYS A 2 3.39 -19.73 -1.48
CA LYS A 2 2.98 -18.41 -0.98
C LYS A 2 3.09 -17.37 -2.10
N PRO A 3 2.07 -16.51 -2.29
CA PRO A 3 2.17 -15.38 -3.21
C PRO A 3 3.13 -14.31 -2.66
N LEU A 4 3.55 -13.40 -3.53
CA LEU A 4 4.52 -12.35 -3.22
C LEU A 4 3.88 -11.00 -2.93
N ILE A 5 4.49 -10.30 -1.96
CA ILE A 5 4.41 -8.85 -1.83
C ILE A 5 5.78 -8.25 -2.11
N CYS A 6 5.83 -7.21 -2.92
CA CYS A 6 7.05 -6.45 -3.15
C CYS A 6 7.06 -5.20 -2.24
N PHE A 7 8.01 -5.11 -1.31
CA PHE A 7 8.28 -3.89 -0.55
C PHE A 7 9.38 -3.10 -1.25
N VAL A 8 9.03 -1.92 -1.77
CA VAL A 8 9.91 -1.03 -2.52
C VAL A 8 10.17 0.24 -1.71
N ASP A 9 11.42 0.42 -1.31
CA ASP A 9 11.88 1.53 -0.48
C ASP A 9 13.36 1.83 -0.77
N ASP A 10 13.71 3.08 -1.09
CA ASP A 10 15.09 3.43 -1.43
C ASP A 10 16.04 3.40 -0.21
N SER A 11 15.49 3.30 1.00
CA SER A 11 16.21 3.16 2.25
C SER A 11 16.47 1.70 2.63
N GLY A 12 17.75 1.30 2.65
CA GLY A 12 18.15 -0.02 3.14
C GLY A 12 17.78 -0.27 4.61
N PHE A 13 17.77 0.80 5.43
CA PHE A 13 17.34 0.72 6.83
C PHE A 13 15.86 0.30 6.93
N GLU A 14 14.97 0.87 6.11
CA GLU A 14 13.55 0.55 6.16
C GLU A 14 13.28 -0.90 5.75
N LEU A 15 13.94 -1.36 4.69
CA LEU A 15 13.84 -2.74 4.22
C LEU A 15 14.27 -3.75 5.31
N GLU A 16 15.43 -3.53 5.92
CA GLU A 16 15.95 -4.42 6.97
C GLU A 16 15.12 -4.33 8.27
N ASN A 17 14.71 -3.13 8.67
CA ASN A 17 13.84 -2.95 9.83
C ASN A 17 12.50 -3.67 9.65
N PHE A 18 11.85 -3.52 8.50
CA PHE A 18 10.60 -4.23 8.22
C PHE A 18 10.81 -5.74 8.22
N LYS A 19 11.85 -6.23 7.54
CA LYS A 19 12.17 -7.66 7.45
C LYS A 19 12.37 -8.27 8.84
N LYS A 20 13.11 -7.59 9.71
CA LYS A 20 13.41 -8.08 11.07
C LYS A 20 12.23 -7.95 12.03
N ASN A 21 11.43 -6.89 11.91
CA ASN A 21 10.48 -6.52 12.96
C ASN A 21 9.00 -6.65 12.58
N ALA A 22 8.62 -6.61 11.30
CA ALA A 22 7.22 -6.67 10.88
C ALA A 22 6.88 -7.90 10.03
N ALA A 23 7.82 -8.42 9.23
CA ALA A 23 7.54 -9.46 8.25
C ALA A 23 7.01 -10.78 8.85
N TRP A 24 7.34 -11.08 10.11
CA TRP A 24 6.82 -12.26 10.81
C TRP A 24 5.29 -12.28 10.90
N ALA A 25 4.64 -11.10 10.95
CA ALA A 25 3.18 -10.99 11.03
C ALA A 25 2.47 -11.37 9.72
N PHE A 26 3.22 -11.64 8.66
CA PHE A 26 2.69 -11.89 7.32
C PHE A 26 2.79 -13.37 6.93
N SER A 27 2.17 -14.26 7.70
CA SER A 27 2.28 -15.72 7.52
C SER A 27 1.83 -16.22 6.13
N LYS A 28 0.97 -15.48 5.42
CA LYS A 28 0.34 -15.91 4.15
C LYS A 28 1.13 -15.61 2.88
N VAL A 29 2.26 -14.93 2.97
CA VAL A 29 2.98 -14.35 1.81
C VAL A 29 4.49 -14.44 1.99
N ASP A 30 5.22 -14.39 0.90
CA ASP A 30 6.66 -14.09 0.92
C ASP A 30 6.88 -12.64 0.50
N PHE A 31 8.00 -12.06 0.93
CA PHE A 31 8.41 -10.71 0.54
C PHE A 31 9.58 -10.69 -0.43
N ILE A 32 9.50 -9.76 -1.39
CA ILE A 32 10.67 -9.21 -2.09
C ILE A 32 10.97 -7.85 -1.48
N TYR A 33 12.22 -7.63 -1.10
CA TYR A 33 12.73 -6.35 -0.60
C TYR A 33 13.63 -5.72 -1.65
N ALA A 34 13.30 -4.52 -2.11
CA ALA A 34 14.02 -3.89 -3.21
C ALA A 34 14.09 -2.37 -3.05
N LYS A 35 15.19 -1.78 -3.54
CA LYS A 35 15.38 -0.32 -3.55
C LYS A 35 14.68 0.39 -4.70
N THR A 36 14.33 -0.36 -5.74
CA THR A 36 13.66 0.13 -6.94
C THR A 36 12.61 -0.86 -7.40
N PHE A 37 11.64 -0.37 -8.16
CA PHE A 37 10.63 -1.22 -8.78
C PHE A 37 11.25 -2.23 -9.74
N GLU A 38 12.24 -1.81 -10.54
CA GLU A 38 12.95 -2.66 -11.49
C GLU A 38 13.66 -3.82 -10.79
N GLN A 39 14.32 -3.51 -9.66
CA GLN A 39 14.94 -4.54 -8.82
C GLN A 39 13.90 -5.53 -8.28
N ALA A 40 12.74 -5.05 -7.79
CA ALA A 40 11.68 -5.94 -7.32
C ALA A 40 11.20 -6.89 -8.42
N VAL A 41 10.93 -6.34 -9.60
CA VAL A 41 10.49 -7.09 -10.78
C VAL A 41 11.48 -8.16 -11.19
N SER A 42 12.78 -7.87 -11.17
CA SER A 42 13.82 -8.83 -11.54
C SER A 42 13.89 -10.06 -10.61
N GLN A 43 13.33 -9.96 -9.39
CA GLN A 43 13.38 -11.01 -8.38
C GLN A 43 12.10 -11.87 -8.31
N VAL A 44 11.04 -11.53 -9.06
CA VAL A 44 9.75 -12.22 -8.98
C VAL A 44 9.83 -13.70 -9.36
N ASN A 45 10.76 -14.10 -10.24
CA ASN A 45 11.10 -15.50 -10.55
C ASN A 45 9.87 -16.42 -10.74
N ASN A 46 8.95 -16.04 -11.63
CA ASN A 46 7.68 -16.74 -11.95
C ASN A 46 6.67 -16.88 -10.80
N LYS A 47 6.93 -16.34 -9.61
CA LYS A 47 5.95 -16.31 -8.51
C LYS A 47 4.84 -15.30 -8.79
N VAL A 48 3.71 -15.51 -8.11
CA VAL A 48 2.51 -14.68 -8.27
C VAL A 48 2.57 -13.48 -7.34
N VAL A 49 2.70 -12.27 -7.90
CA VAL A 49 2.65 -11.02 -7.14
C VAL A 49 1.19 -10.65 -6.87
N ILE A 50 0.85 -10.46 -5.60
CA ILE A 50 -0.50 -10.05 -5.16
C ILE A 50 -0.51 -8.64 -4.56
N GLY A 51 0.64 -8.09 -4.20
CA GLY A 51 0.69 -6.78 -3.59
C GLY A 51 2.03 -6.05 -3.71
N PHE A 52 1.96 -4.73 -3.51
CA PHE A 52 3.08 -3.82 -3.42
C PHE A 52 2.91 -2.93 -2.19
N LEU A 53 3.99 -2.77 -1.44
CA LEU A 53 4.16 -1.76 -0.40
C LEU A 53 5.19 -0.76 -0.93
N LEU A 54 4.78 0.48 -1.18
CA LEU A 54 5.59 1.46 -1.91
C LEU A 54 5.88 2.66 -1.02
N ASP A 55 7.16 3.01 -0.83
CA ASP A 55 7.46 4.30 -0.23
C ASP A 55 6.96 5.45 -1.12
N ILE A 56 6.51 6.52 -0.48
CA ILE A 56 6.00 7.72 -1.16
C ILE A 56 7.17 8.56 -1.65
N TYR A 57 8.11 8.85 -0.75
CA TYR A 57 9.25 9.70 -1.04
C TYR A 57 10.46 8.87 -1.40
N GLY A 58 11.21 9.36 -2.36
CA GLY A 58 12.51 8.81 -2.74
C GLY A 58 13.16 9.71 -3.76
N LYS A 59 14.27 9.25 -4.33
CA LYS A 59 15.00 10.00 -5.37
C LYS A 59 14.08 10.40 -6.54
N ILE A 60 14.12 11.66 -6.94
CA ILE A 60 13.34 12.17 -8.08
C ILE A 60 13.67 11.35 -9.34
N PRO A 61 12.67 10.73 -9.99
CA PRO A 61 12.88 10.06 -11.27
C PRO A 61 13.32 11.10 -12.30
N SER A 62 14.50 10.93 -12.92
CA SER A 62 15.07 11.79 -13.99
C SER A 62 15.56 13.20 -13.62
N GLY A 63 15.41 13.67 -12.37
CA GLY A 63 15.94 14.97 -11.95
C GLY A 63 17.38 14.87 -11.44
N LYS A 64 18.28 15.76 -11.91
CA LYS A 64 19.45 16.10 -11.09
C LYS A 64 18.92 16.77 -9.80
N PRO A 65 19.43 16.41 -8.60
CA PRO A 65 19.11 17.21 -7.42
C PRO A 65 19.42 18.68 -7.74
N PRO A 66 18.58 19.64 -7.32
CA PRO A 66 18.88 21.06 -7.50
C PRO A 66 20.31 21.36 -7.05
N SER A 67 20.97 22.28 -7.73
CA SER A 67 22.37 22.63 -7.47
C SER A 67 22.57 23.09 -6.01
N GLY A 68 22.99 22.17 -5.15
CA GLY A 68 23.38 22.42 -3.76
C GLY A 68 22.24 22.73 -2.81
N PHE A 69 22.17 22.01 -1.69
CA PHE A 69 21.36 22.40 -0.55
C PHE A 69 21.97 23.65 0.10
N ASP A 70 21.30 24.80 -0.01
CA ASP A 70 21.72 26.03 0.65
C ASP A 70 21.30 26.00 2.13
N ARG A 71 22.26 25.64 2.99
CA ARG A 71 22.07 25.60 4.45
C ARG A 71 21.67 26.96 5.02
N LYS A 72 22.22 28.07 4.50
CA LYS A 72 21.93 29.41 5.05
C LYS A 72 20.49 29.78 4.76
N ARG A 73 20.06 29.56 3.51
CA ARG A 73 18.67 29.75 3.10
C ARG A 73 17.69 28.87 3.88
N TYR A 74 18.07 27.62 4.15
CA TYR A 74 17.25 26.69 4.94
C TYR A 74 16.93 27.24 6.33
N PHE A 75 17.95 27.71 7.07
CA PHE A 75 17.73 28.25 8.42
C PHE A 75 17.00 29.60 8.42
N SER A 76 17.25 30.47 7.42
CA SER A 76 16.59 31.78 7.35
C SER A 76 15.13 31.70 6.96
N GLU A 77 14.73 30.67 6.21
CA GLU A 77 13.36 30.50 5.72
C GLU A 77 12.56 29.44 6.49
N ALA A 78 13.15 28.84 7.54
CA ALA A 78 12.43 27.93 8.42
C ALA A 78 11.28 28.69 9.12
N PRO A 79 10.06 28.14 9.15
CA PRO A 79 8.98 28.73 9.94
C PRO A 79 9.45 28.88 11.39
N GLN A 80 9.12 30.01 12.02
CA GLN A 80 9.48 30.21 13.41
C GLN A 80 8.89 29.10 14.28
N ALA A 81 9.63 28.74 15.34
CA ALA A 81 9.12 27.83 16.35
C ALA A 81 7.80 28.38 16.86
N PHE A 82 6.77 27.53 16.82
CA PHE A 82 5.47 27.89 17.35
C PHE A 82 5.50 27.75 18.85
N ASP A 83 5.18 28.82 19.56
CA ASP A 83 4.94 28.76 20.99
C ASP A 83 3.44 28.54 21.24
N PRO A 84 2.99 27.29 21.46
CA PRO A 84 1.61 27.01 21.82
C PRO A 84 1.21 27.71 23.12
N VAL A 85 2.16 27.97 24.02
CA VAL A 85 1.91 28.63 25.30
C VAL A 85 1.65 30.12 25.07
N GLU A 86 2.35 30.77 24.15
CA GLU A 86 2.06 32.16 23.77
C GLU A 86 0.68 32.28 23.11
N LEU A 87 0.33 31.35 22.22
CA LEU A 87 -0.98 31.31 21.57
C LEU A 87 -2.12 31.12 22.59
N VAL A 88 -1.89 30.30 23.62
CA VAL A 88 -2.85 30.00 24.69
C VAL A 88 -2.91 31.10 25.76
N ARG A 89 -1.77 31.65 26.18
CA ARG A 89 -1.65 32.59 27.31
C ARG A 89 -2.37 33.91 27.04
N ASN A 90 -2.41 34.35 25.79
CA ASN A 90 -3.02 35.63 25.44
C ASN A 90 -4.42 35.50 24.80
N ASN A 91 -4.81 34.31 24.31
CA ASN A 91 -6.01 34.12 23.48
C ASN A 91 -6.70 32.75 23.69
N PHE A 92 -6.72 32.20 24.91
CA PHE A 92 -7.46 30.94 25.12
C PHE A 92 -8.94 31.15 24.81
N PRO A 93 -9.50 30.38 23.87
CA PRO A 93 -10.80 30.68 23.30
C PRO A 93 -11.94 30.45 24.31
N LYS A 94 -12.84 31.43 24.42
CA LYS A 94 -13.98 31.41 25.37
C LYS A 94 -15.31 31.01 24.72
N ASP A 95 -15.39 31.06 23.41
CA ASP A 95 -16.57 30.71 22.62
C ASP A 95 -16.18 29.93 21.35
N SER A 96 -17.17 29.40 20.64
CA SER A 96 -16.98 28.56 19.46
C SER A 96 -16.29 29.27 18.29
N GLU A 97 -16.47 30.58 18.15
CA GLU A 97 -15.83 31.37 17.10
C GLU A 97 -14.33 31.55 17.38
N GLN A 98 -13.99 31.87 18.63
CA GLN A 98 -12.60 31.94 19.09
C GLN A 98 -11.91 30.58 19.01
N VAL A 99 -12.60 29.47 19.34
CA VAL A 99 -12.04 28.11 19.20
C VAL A 99 -11.67 27.83 17.75
N ASN A 100 -12.56 28.16 16.81
CA ASN A 100 -12.29 28.00 15.39
C ASN A 100 -11.11 28.87 14.92
N GLY A 101 -11.03 30.11 15.38
CA GLY A 101 -9.89 31.00 15.12
C GLY A 101 -8.57 30.42 15.62
N PHE A 102 -8.56 29.91 16.85
CA PHE A 102 -7.39 29.25 17.46
C PHE A 102 -6.95 28.03 16.65
N LEU A 103 -7.89 27.13 16.31
CA LEU A 103 -7.59 25.92 15.53
C LEU A 103 -7.07 26.26 14.12
N ARG A 104 -7.59 27.31 13.47
CA ARG A 104 -7.07 27.80 12.19
C ARG A 104 -5.63 28.31 12.32
N GLY A 105 -5.32 29.07 13.39
CA GLY A 105 -3.96 29.53 13.67
C GLY A 105 -2.99 28.37 13.88
N LEU A 106 -3.36 27.41 14.72
CA LEU A 106 -2.58 26.20 14.97
C LEU A 106 -2.34 25.40 13.67
N TYR A 107 -3.38 25.22 12.86
CA TYR A 107 -3.27 24.49 11.60
C TYR A 107 -2.43 25.25 10.56
N ASN A 108 -2.50 26.58 10.49
CA ASN A 108 -1.66 27.40 9.62
C ASN A 108 -0.17 27.20 9.93
N GLN A 109 0.18 26.99 11.20
CA GLN A 109 1.55 26.64 11.57
C GLN A 109 1.95 25.26 11.02
N VAL A 110 1.10 24.25 11.21
CA VAL A 110 1.33 22.90 10.64
C VAL A 110 1.52 23.00 9.14
N GLN A 111 0.66 23.75 8.45
CA GLN A 111 0.73 23.95 7.00
C GLN A 111 2.04 24.61 6.57
N SER A 112 2.51 25.63 7.30
CA SER A 112 3.80 26.27 7.03
C SER A 112 4.96 25.28 7.11
N TRP A 113 4.98 24.41 8.12
CA TRP A 113 5.97 23.33 8.23
C TRP A 113 5.85 22.29 7.13
N GLN A 114 4.63 21.93 6.69
CA GLN A 114 4.44 21.00 5.57
C GLN A 114 4.94 21.57 4.24
N VAL A 115 4.73 22.87 3.99
CA VAL A 115 5.26 23.57 2.80
C VAL A 115 6.79 23.59 2.85
N PHE A 116 7.35 24.00 4.00
CA PHE A 116 8.80 24.03 4.21
C PHE A 116 9.44 22.65 4.03
N PHE A 117 8.84 21.61 4.61
CA PHE A 117 9.28 20.22 4.44
C PHE A 117 9.28 19.81 2.96
N ASN A 118 8.20 20.08 2.21
CA ASN A 118 8.14 19.69 0.80
C ASN A 118 9.23 20.35 -0.04
N ARG A 119 9.47 21.64 0.18
CA ARG A 119 10.52 22.37 -0.53
C ARG A 119 11.89 21.82 -0.18
N THR A 120 12.16 21.63 1.11
CA THR A 120 13.41 21.04 1.61
C THR A 120 13.66 19.66 1.03
N ALA A 121 12.62 18.81 1.00
CA ALA A 121 12.72 17.49 0.39
C ALA A 121 13.10 17.61 -1.09
N GLY A 122 12.46 18.52 -1.83
CA GLY A 122 12.78 18.80 -3.22
C GLY A 122 14.22 19.29 -3.43
N ASP A 123 14.70 20.21 -2.59
CA ASP A 123 16.08 20.72 -2.60
C ASP A 123 17.09 19.60 -2.32
N LEU A 124 16.70 18.61 -1.50
CA LEU A 124 17.48 17.40 -1.21
C LEU A 124 17.26 16.28 -2.25
N GLY A 125 16.55 16.55 -3.35
CA GLY A 125 16.32 15.58 -4.42
C GLY A 125 15.34 14.46 -4.07
N GLN A 126 14.52 14.63 -3.03
CA GLN A 126 13.44 13.72 -2.66
C GLN A 126 12.07 14.28 -3.05
N SER A 127 11.21 13.41 -3.58
CA SER A 127 9.85 13.81 -3.94
C SER A 127 8.89 12.63 -3.91
N ARG A 128 7.61 12.94 -3.64
CA ARG A 128 6.47 12.02 -3.82
C ARG A 128 6.34 11.47 -5.25
N ALA A 129 6.96 12.15 -6.23
CA ALA A 129 6.99 11.69 -7.62
C ALA A 129 7.60 10.29 -7.75
N TYR A 130 8.51 9.92 -6.84
CA TYR A 130 9.07 8.57 -6.74
C TYR A 130 7.97 7.51 -6.50
N GLY A 131 7.19 7.67 -5.43
CA GLY A 131 6.12 6.72 -5.09
C GLY A 131 5.01 6.67 -6.14
N LEU A 132 4.65 7.82 -6.73
CA LEU A 132 3.68 7.90 -7.81
C LEU A 132 4.14 7.14 -9.06
N ALA A 133 5.40 7.30 -9.46
CA ALA A 133 5.95 6.58 -10.61
C ALA A 133 6.01 5.06 -10.35
N ASN A 134 6.37 4.63 -9.13
CA ASN A 134 6.36 3.21 -8.77
C ASN A 134 4.94 2.63 -8.78
N LEU A 135 3.97 3.40 -8.29
CA LEU A 135 2.55 3.01 -8.30
C LEU A 135 2.03 2.84 -9.73
N GLU A 136 2.34 3.79 -10.61
CA GLU A 136 1.99 3.70 -12.02
C GLU A 136 2.58 2.44 -12.67
N LYS A 137 3.89 2.20 -12.51
CA LYS A 137 4.57 1.01 -13.03
C LYS A 137 3.96 -0.29 -12.48
N ALA A 138 3.65 -0.33 -11.18
CA ALA A 138 3.00 -1.48 -10.56
C ALA A 138 1.61 -1.72 -11.16
N SER A 139 0.83 -0.66 -11.35
CA SER A 139 -0.53 -0.74 -11.91
C SER A 139 -0.54 -1.21 -13.37
N GLN A 140 0.45 -0.81 -14.17
CA GLN A 140 0.58 -1.21 -15.57
C GLN A 140 1.04 -2.66 -15.70
N LYS A 141 2.05 -3.06 -14.91
CA LYS A 141 2.67 -4.39 -15.03
C LYS A 141 1.92 -5.49 -14.28
N TYR A 142 1.30 -5.16 -13.15
CA TYR A 142 0.58 -6.09 -12.27
C TYR A 142 -0.78 -5.51 -11.89
N PRO A 143 -1.70 -5.29 -12.85
CA PRO A 143 -2.97 -4.63 -12.57
C PRO A 143 -3.87 -5.40 -11.59
N TRP A 144 -3.64 -6.69 -11.34
CA TRP A 144 -4.36 -7.47 -10.32
C TRP A 144 -3.78 -7.31 -8.90
N ALA A 145 -2.55 -6.82 -8.75
CA ALA A 145 -1.91 -6.67 -7.45
C ALA A 145 -2.39 -5.41 -6.71
N ALA A 146 -2.59 -5.52 -5.40
CA ALA A 146 -2.93 -4.38 -4.56
C ALA A 146 -1.70 -3.50 -4.35
N SER A 147 -1.79 -2.19 -4.56
CA SER A 147 -0.67 -1.27 -4.31
C SER A 147 -1.02 -0.31 -3.18
N LEU A 148 -0.19 -0.28 -2.14
CA LEU A 148 -0.36 0.55 -0.96
C LEU A 148 0.83 1.50 -0.85
N ALA A 149 0.56 2.75 -0.48
CA ALA A 149 1.58 3.71 -0.12
C ALA A 149 2.00 3.48 1.35
N TYR A 150 3.29 3.53 1.66
CA TYR A 150 3.79 3.30 3.01
C TYR A 150 4.96 4.21 3.34
N SER A 151 4.75 5.23 4.16
CA SER A 151 5.77 6.25 4.40
C SER A 151 5.78 6.79 5.82
N ARG A 152 6.96 7.24 6.27
CA ARG A 152 7.14 7.97 7.54
C ARG A 152 6.77 9.45 7.41
N LYS A 153 6.84 9.96 6.18
CA LYS A 153 6.79 11.40 5.86
C LYS A 153 5.54 11.78 5.06
N ALA A 154 4.52 10.92 5.05
CA ALA A 154 3.30 11.15 4.29
C ALA A 154 2.57 12.39 4.83
N LEU A 155 2.38 13.40 3.98
CA LEU A 155 1.54 14.56 4.28
C LEU A 155 0.11 14.30 3.83
N TYR A 156 -0.84 15.10 4.32
CA TYR A 156 -2.26 14.98 3.93
C TYR A 156 -2.45 15.01 2.40
N LEU A 157 -1.80 15.96 1.72
CA LEU A 157 -1.86 16.06 0.26
C LEU A 157 -1.21 14.88 -0.46
N ASP A 158 -0.27 14.16 0.17
CA ASP A 158 0.28 12.93 -0.42
C ASP A 158 -0.75 11.82 -0.39
N GLY A 159 -1.51 11.71 0.70
CA GLY A 159 -2.63 10.79 0.80
C GLY A 159 -3.62 11.00 -0.36
N VAL A 160 -4.05 12.24 -0.57
CA VAL A 160 -4.95 12.61 -1.68
C VAL A 160 -4.36 12.24 -3.04
N LYS A 161 -3.07 12.55 -3.27
CA LYS A 161 -2.41 12.25 -4.56
C LYS A 161 -2.25 10.75 -4.80
N MET A 162 -1.82 9.99 -3.80
CA MET A 162 -1.67 8.54 -3.91
C MET A 162 -3.02 7.86 -4.16
N SER A 163 -4.07 8.27 -3.43
CA SER A 163 -5.43 7.75 -3.65
C SER A 163 -5.95 8.06 -5.05
N ARG A 164 -5.77 9.28 -5.55
CA ARG A 164 -6.14 9.66 -6.93
C ARG A 164 -5.38 8.86 -7.99
N ALA A 165 -4.13 8.51 -7.72
CA ALA A 165 -3.31 7.66 -8.58
C ALA A 165 -3.63 6.16 -8.47
N GLY A 166 -4.61 5.78 -7.63
CA GLY A 166 -5.08 4.40 -7.51
C GLY A 166 -4.42 3.58 -6.41
N ALA A 167 -3.67 4.20 -5.48
CA ALA A 167 -3.24 3.51 -4.27
C ALA A 167 -4.45 3.11 -3.44
N MET A 168 -4.49 1.86 -2.99
CA MET A 168 -5.63 1.33 -2.26
C MET A 168 -5.71 1.84 -0.83
N MET A 169 -4.55 2.12 -0.24
CA MET A 169 -4.40 2.66 1.10
C MET A 169 -3.11 3.46 1.18
N VAL A 170 -3.08 4.40 2.13
CA VAL A 170 -1.89 5.15 2.52
C VAL A 170 -1.65 4.85 3.99
N LEU A 171 -0.54 4.18 4.26
CA LEU A 171 -0.17 3.69 5.57
C LEU A 171 1.03 4.47 6.10
N GLN A 172 1.01 4.77 7.40
CA GLN A 172 2.11 5.45 8.04
C GLN A 172 3.10 4.43 8.61
N LYS A 173 4.37 4.56 8.25
CA LYS A 173 5.46 3.83 8.91
C LYS A 173 5.57 4.34 10.36
N PRO A 174 5.75 3.44 11.34
CA PRO A 174 5.94 3.88 12.72
C PRO A 174 7.14 4.81 12.87
N GLN A 175 6.98 5.81 13.73
CA GLN A 175 7.98 6.84 14.04
C GLN A 175 8.52 6.64 15.45
N GLY A 176 9.82 6.86 15.66
CA GLY A 176 10.46 6.73 16.96
C GLY A 176 11.53 7.78 17.20
N LEU A 177 11.96 7.91 18.46
CA LEU A 177 13.03 8.83 18.85
C LEU A 177 14.40 8.36 18.34
N ASP A 178 14.57 7.05 18.23
CA ASP A 178 15.77 6.37 17.74
C ASP A 178 15.39 5.06 17.01
N ASP A 179 16.41 4.37 16.48
CA ASP A 179 16.24 3.13 15.72
C ASP A 179 15.65 1.99 16.55
N ALA A 180 15.93 1.94 17.86
CA ALA A 180 15.40 0.90 18.74
C ALA A 180 13.90 1.11 19.02
N ASP A 181 13.48 2.35 19.23
CA ASP A 181 12.09 2.73 19.37
C ASP A 181 11.32 2.53 18.06
N ILE A 182 11.93 2.85 16.92
CA ILE A 182 11.40 2.52 15.59
C ILE A 182 11.19 1.01 15.47
N ALA A 183 12.20 0.19 15.76
CA ALA A 183 12.10 -1.26 15.65
C ALA A 183 10.99 -1.84 16.54
N ARG A 184 10.88 -1.37 17.79
CA ARG A 184 9.83 -1.76 18.73
C ARG A 184 8.44 -1.39 18.23
N LYS A 185 8.26 -0.17 17.72
CA LYS A 185 6.98 0.30 17.18
C LYS A 185 6.61 -0.38 15.86
N THR A 186 7.59 -0.66 14.99
CA THR A 186 7.43 -1.50 13.79
C THR A 186 6.97 -2.89 14.16
N ARG A 187 7.55 -3.51 15.19
CA ARG A 187 7.09 -4.82 15.68
C ARG A 187 5.66 -4.79 16.18
N LYS A 188 5.32 -3.79 16.98
CA LYS A 188 3.96 -3.63 17.51
C LYS A 188 2.93 -3.43 16.40
N ALA A 189 3.28 -2.69 15.34
CA ALA A 189 2.39 -2.38 14.22
C ALA A 189 2.27 -3.51 13.18
N GLY A 190 3.11 -4.55 13.26
CA GLY A 190 3.16 -5.64 12.28
C GLY A 190 1.80 -6.30 12.00
N PRO A 191 1.05 -6.76 13.04
CA PRO A 191 -0.25 -7.40 12.85
C PRO A 191 -1.28 -6.51 12.14
N ASP A 192 -1.41 -5.25 12.56
CA ASP A 192 -2.36 -4.30 11.95
C ASP A 192 -1.97 -3.99 10.49
N LEU A 193 -0.67 -3.89 10.21
CA LEU A 193 -0.14 -3.69 8.88
C LEU A 193 -0.42 -4.89 7.96
N ALA A 194 -0.25 -6.11 8.46
CA ALA A 194 -0.59 -7.33 7.74
C ALA A 194 -2.09 -7.41 7.46
N HIS A 195 -2.92 -7.09 8.46
CA HIS A 195 -4.37 -7.06 8.31
C HIS A 195 -4.81 -6.06 7.22
N ALA A 196 -4.32 -4.82 7.27
CA ALA A 196 -4.64 -3.78 6.30
C ALA A 196 -4.23 -4.19 4.88
N LEU A 197 -3.03 -4.78 4.72
CA LEU A 197 -2.55 -5.21 3.42
C LEU A 197 -3.38 -6.39 2.87
N TYR A 198 -3.70 -7.39 3.69
CA TYR A 198 -4.54 -8.52 3.27
C TYR A 198 -5.95 -8.08 2.88
N GLN A 199 -6.53 -7.11 3.57
CA GLN A 199 -7.79 -6.49 3.16
C GLN A 199 -7.67 -5.78 1.80
N ALA A 200 -6.57 -5.06 1.56
CA ALA A 200 -6.33 -4.42 0.27
C ALA A 200 -6.22 -5.46 -0.87
N VAL A 201 -5.51 -6.57 -0.63
CA VAL A 201 -5.43 -7.69 -1.59
C VAL A 201 -6.82 -8.26 -1.88
N ASN A 202 -7.63 -8.56 -0.86
CA ASN A 202 -9.00 -9.03 -1.04
C ASN A 202 -9.79 -8.08 -1.94
N ARG A 203 -9.82 -6.78 -1.58
CA ARG A 203 -10.56 -5.76 -2.34
C ARG A 203 -10.08 -5.67 -3.79
N ARG A 204 -8.77 -5.77 -4.05
CA ARG A 204 -8.23 -5.68 -5.41
C ARG A 204 -8.66 -6.86 -6.26
N LEU A 205 -8.49 -8.06 -5.71
CA LEU A 205 -8.81 -9.30 -6.42
C LEU A 205 -10.31 -9.39 -6.68
N ILE A 206 -11.16 -9.00 -5.72
CA ILE A 206 -12.61 -8.87 -5.94
C ILE A 206 -12.88 -7.90 -7.11
N ALA A 207 -12.35 -6.67 -7.04
CA ALA A 207 -12.59 -5.66 -8.07
C ALA A 207 -12.11 -6.08 -9.48
N LYS A 208 -11.10 -6.95 -9.57
CA LYS A 208 -10.55 -7.44 -10.84
C LYS A 208 -11.19 -8.74 -11.32
N ALA A 209 -11.63 -9.61 -10.41
CA ALA A 209 -12.26 -10.88 -10.76
C ALA A 209 -13.76 -10.75 -11.02
N SER A 210 -14.46 -9.77 -10.41
CA SER A 210 -15.92 -9.63 -10.60
C SER A 210 -16.33 -9.40 -12.07
N PRO A 211 -15.69 -8.50 -12.84
CA PRO A 211 -16.04 -8.33 -14.26
C PRO A 211 -15.81 -9.60 -15.07
N LEU A 212 -14.76 -10.37 -14.74
CA LEU A 212 -14.47 -11.65 -15.38
C LEU A 212 -15.54 -12.70 -15.06
N GLY A 213 -15.94 -12.84 -13.80
CA GLY A 213 -17.02 -13.76 -13.39
C GLY A 213 -18.33 -13.46 -14.11
N LEU A 214 -18.70 -12.17 -14.22
CA LEU A 214 -19.88 -11.74 -14.97
C LEU A 214 -19.76 -12.06 -16.46
N ARG A 215 -18.63 -11.72 -17.09
CA ARG A 215 -18.38 -11.98 -18.52
C ARG A 215 -18.51 -13.47 -18.84
N LEU A 216 -17.90 -14.32 -18.02
CA LEU A 216 -17.95 -15.78 -18.20
C LEU A 216 -19.37 -16.33 -18.07
N ALA A 217 -20.17 -15.80 -17.14
CA ALA A 217 -21.57 -16.20 -16.98
C ALA A 217 -22.42 -15.84 -18.22
N LEU A 218 -22.12 -14.71 -18.87
CA LEU A 218 -22.84 -14.24 -20.05
C LEU A 218 -22.52 -15.05 -21.33
N LEU A 219 -21.45 -15.85 -21.35
CA LEU A 219 -21.13 -16.71 -22.50
C LEU A 219 -22.12 -17.88 -22.66
N GLY A 220 -22.86 -18.25 -21.61
CA GLY A 220 -23.93 -19.25 -21.67
C GLY A 220 -23.49 -20.70 -21.87
N GLU A 221 -22.24 -20.99 -22.23
CA GLU A 221 -21.71 -22.36 -22.30
C GLU A 221 -21.53 -22.95 -20.88
N GLU A 222 -21.89 -24.23 -20.71
CA GLU A 222 -21.85 -24.92 -19.41
C GLU A 222 -20.48 -24.84 -18.73
N LYS A 223 -19.40 -25.13 -19.48
CA LYS A 223 -18.02 -25.06 -18.96
C LYS A 223 -17.62 -23.67 -18.45
N TYR A 224 -18.13 -22.60 -19.06
CA TYR A 224 -17.84 -21.22 -18.62
C TYR A 224 -18.75 -20.80 -17.48
N THR A 225 -19.97 -21.32 -17.43
CA THR A 225 -20.87 -21.17 -16.27
C THR A 225 -20.24 -21.77 -15.02
N ILE A 226 -19.64 -22.96 -15.11
CA ILE A 226 -18.92 -23.59 -13.99
C ILE A 226 -17.76 -22.71 -13.52
N LEU A 227 -16.95 -22.18 -14.45
CA LEU A 227 -15.86 -21.27 -14.09
C LEU A 227 -16.36 -19.96 -13.46
N ALA A 228 -17.43 -19.36 -14.00
CA ALA A 228 -18.04 -18.16 -13.45
C ALA A 228 -18.52 -18.39 -12.00
N GLN A 229 -19.14 -19.55 -11.73
CA GLN A 229 -19.54 -19.94 -10.38
C GLN A 229 -18.34 -20.09 -9.44
N ALA A 230 -17.26 -20.73 -9.89
CA ALA A 230 -16.03 -20.86 -9.10
C ALA A 230 -15.42 -19.49 -8.76
N VAL A 231 -15.37 -18.57 -9.73
CA VAL A 231 -14.91 -17.18 -9.53
C VAL A 231 -15.79 -16.46 -8.51
N ASN A 232 -17.11 -16.53 -8.65
CA ASN A 232 -18.05 -15.88 -7.75
C ASN A 232 -17.97 -16.43 -6.32
N ARG A 233 -17.82 -17.76 -6.15
CA ARG A 233 -17.56 -18.36 -4.83
C ARG A 233 -16.26 -17.84 -4.22
N GLY A 234 -15.20 -17.74 -5.03
CA GLY A 234 -13.93 -17.14 -4.62
C GLY A 234 -14.07 -15.68 -4.18
N ILE A 235 -14.83 -14.87 -4.92
CA ILE A 235 -15.13 -13.47 -4.59
C ILE A 235 -15.88 -13.37 -3.26
N ASN A 236 -16.96 -14.15 -3.10
CA ASN A 236 -17.76 -14.15 -1.88
C ASN A 236 -16.93 -14.58 -0.66
N ARG A 237 -16.02 -15.54 -0.84
CA ARG A 237 -15.05 -15.96 0.18
C ARG A 237 -14.14 -14.81 0.63
N LEU A 238 -13.67 -13.98 -0.29
CA LEU A 238 -12.82 -12.82 0.05
C LEU A 238 -13.60 -11.65 0.63
N ALA A 239 -14.88 -11.49 0.26
CA ALA A 239 -15.75 -10.40 0.70
C ALA A 239 -16.25 -10.58 2.13
N ASP A 240 -16.66 -11.81 2.50
CA ASP A 240 -17.08 -12.16 3.85
C ASP A 240 -16.39 -13.45 4.32
N PRO A 241 -15.17 -13.35 4.88
CA PRO A 241 -14.42 -14.52 5.34
C PRO A 241 -15.10 -15.27 6.49
N LEU A 242 -15.96 -14.63 7.28
CA LEU A 242 -16.58 -15.24 8.46
C LEU A 242 -17.77 -16.11 8.06
N GLN A 243 -18.70 -15.58 7.24
CA GLN A 243 -19.85 -16.36 6.78
C GLN A 243 -19.45 -17.47 5.81
N SER A 244 -18.45 -17.24 4.96
CA SER A 244 -18.02 -18.21 3.97
C SER A 244 -17.22 -19.39 4.55
N ARG A 245 -16.73 -19.31 5.81
CA ARG A 245 -15.96 -20.40 6.47
C ARG A 245 -16.82 -21.63 6.73
N VAL A 246 -18.14 -21.44 6.81
CA VAL A 246 -19.09 -22.47 7.21
C VAL A 246 -19.40 -23.44 6.06
N ASN A 247 -19.23 -23.01 4.79
CA ASN A 247 -19.81 -23.73 3.66
C ASN A 247 -18.79 -24.37 2.69
N VAL A 248 -17.61 -23.78 2.46
CA VAL A 248 -16.60 -24.34 1.53
C VAL A 248 -15.19 -23.92 1.97
N LYS A 249 -14.22 -24.85 1.98
CA LYS A 249 -12.80 -24.52 2.27
C LYS A 249 -12.18 -23.72 1.12
N ALA A 250 -11.34 -22.73 1.44
CA ALA A 250 -10.71 -21.90 0.42
C ALA A 250 -9.74 -22.69 -0.48
N ALA A 251 -9.11 -23.73 0.08
CA ALA A 251 -8.28 -24.66 -0.68
C ALA A 251 -9.05 -25.44 -1.76
N ASP A 252 -10.33 -25.75 -1.53
CA ASP A 252 -11.15 -26.46 -2.51
C ASP A 252 -11.49 -25.55 -3.68
N LEU A 253 -11.88 -24.30 -3.40
CA LEU A 253 -12.12 -23.27 -4.41
C LEU A 253 -10.86 -22.97 -5.24
N ALA A 254 -9.68 -22.97 -4.60
CA ALA A 254 -8.42 -22.81 -5.32
C ALA A 254 -8.18 -23.96 -6.32
N ARG A 255 -8.50 -25.20 -5.97
CA ARG A 255 -8.37 -26.36 -6.89
C ARG A 255 -9.40 -26.32 -8.02
N GLU A 256 -10.60 -25.81 -7.76
CA GLU A 256 -11.61 -25.62 -8.81
C GLU A 256 -11.15 -24.58 -9.85
N LEU A 257 -10.61 -23.45 -9.37
CA LEU A 257 -10.11 -22.40 -10.25
C LEU A 257 -8.91 -22.86 -11.08
N GLU A 258 -8.02 -23.69 -10.51
CA GLU A 258 -6.86 -24.26 -11.20
C GLU A 258 -7.23 -24.98 -12.50
N LYS A 259 -8.23 -25.87 -12.42
CA LYS A 259 -8.70 -26.69 -13.56
C LYS A 259 -9.24 -25.85 -14.71
N ALA A 260 -9.59 -24.59 -14.44
CA ALA A 260 -10.27 -23.72 -15.39
C ALA A 260 -9.38 -22.61 -15.95
N GLN A 261 -8.11 -22.51 -15.52
CA GLN A 261 -7.16 -21.49 -16.00
C GLN A 261 -6.77 -21.65 -17.47
N ASP A 262 -6.92 -22.86 -18.01
CA ASP A 262 -6.58 -23.17 -19.40
C ASP A 262 -7.71 -22.86 -20.39
N ALA A 263 -8.86 -22.37 -19.91
CA ALA A 263 -9.99 -22.06 -20.76
C ALA A 263 -9.60 -21.11 -21.92
N PRO A 264 -9.85 -21.49 -23.18
CA PRO A 264 -9.36 -20.74 -24.35
C PRO A 264 -9.93 -19.32 -24.45
N VAL A 265 -11.09 -19.08 -23.83
CA VAL A 265 -11.77 -17.78 -23.80
C VAL A 265 -11.15 -16.74 -22.86
N LEU A 266 -10.13 -17.13 -22.09
CA LEU A 266 -9.45 -16.24 -21.16
C LEU A 266 -8.31 -15.50 -21.84
N GLU A 267 -8.37 -14.17 -21.79
CA GLU A 267 -7.27 -13.30 -22.19
C GLU A 267 -6.05 -13.49 -21.27
N PRO A 268 -4.83 -13.17 -21.72
CA PRO A 268 -3.63 -13.31 -20.91
C PRO A 268 -3.73 -12.62 -19.54
N ILE A 269 -4.37 -11.46 -19.47
CA ILE A 269 -4.55 -10.71 -18.22
C ILE A 269 -5.53 -11.38 -17.27
N GLU A 270 -6.60 -11.96 -17.80
CA GLU A 270 -7.63 -12.65 -17.03
C GLU A 270 -7.08 -13.94 -16.41
N ARG A 271 -6.23 -14.67 -17.15
CA ARG A 271 -5.48 -15.82 -16.61
C ARG A 271 -4.62 -15.42 -15.42
N LYS A 272 -3.96 -14.26 -15.49
CA LYS A 272 -3.16 -13.75 -14.35
C LYS A 272 -4.04 -13.33 -13.17
N ILE A 273 -5.21 -12.74 -13.41
CA ILE A 273 -6.19 -12.43 -12.35
C ILE A 273 -6.67 -13.72 -11.67
N LEU A 274 -7.03 -14.75 -12.44
CA LEU A 274 -7.45 -16.04 -11.89
C LEU A 274 -6.33 -16.73 -11.12
N LEU A 275 -5.11 -16.72 -11.64
CA LEU A 275 -3.94 -17.25 -10.95
C LEU A 275 -3.68 -16.53 -9.63
N ALA A 276 -3.80 -15.20 -9.60
CA ALA A 276 -3.68 -14.41 -8.38
C ALA A 276 -4.79 -14.72 -7.36
N LEU A 277 -6.04 -14.80 -7.82
CA LEU A 277 -7.19 -15.17 -6.98
C LEU A 277 -7.03 -16.58 -6.39
N GLN A 278 -6.71 -17.56 -7.23
CA GLN A 278 -6.46 -18.95 -6.84
C GLN A 278 -5.34 -19.05 -5.81
N THR A 279 -4.19 -18.44 -6.09
CA THR A 279 -3.02 -18.49 -5.21
C THR A 279 -3.33 -17.86 -3.86
N TRP A 280 -4.08 -16.75 -3.85
CA TRP A 280 -4.47 -16.07 -2.62
C TRP A 280 -5.53 -16.81 -1.80
N LEU A 281 -6.51 -17.44 -2.46
CA LEU A 281 -7.51 -18.29 -1.82
C LEU A 281 -6.85 -19.47 -1.10
N ALA A 282 -5.82 -20.07 -1.71
CA ALA A 282 -5.06 -21.16 -1.09
C ALA A 282 -4.37 -20.76 0.24
N GLN A 283 -4.24 -19.46 0.54
CA GLN A 283 -3.67 -18.97 1.80
C GLN A 283 -4.72 -18.55 2.84
N GLN A 284 -6.02 -18.56 2.50
CA GLN A 284 -7.04 -17.99 3.40
C GLN A 284 -7.30 -18.82 4.65
N ASP A 285 -7.11 -20.13 4.57
CA ASP A 285 -7.36 -21.06 5.68
C ASP A 285 -6.15 -21.21 6.62
N ILE A 286 -5.02 -20.56 6.31
CA ILE A 286 -3.85 -20.51 7.21
C ILE A 286 -4.15 -19.50 8.33
N ALA A 287 -4.02 -19.94 9.58
CA ALA A 287 -4.15 -19.08 10.75
C ALA A 287 -3.00 -18.04 10.78
N PRO A 288 -3.25 -16.81 11.24
CA PRO A 288 -2.15 -15.93 11.63
C PRO A 288 -1.44 -16.55 12.85
N ASP A 289 -0.11 -16.68 12.76
CA ASP A 289 0.75 -17.13 13.87
C ASP A 289 0.86 -16.06 14.97
#